data_AF-A0A175VCF1-F1
#
_entry.id   AF-A0A175VCF1-F1
#
_cell.length_a   1.000
_cell.length_b   1.000
_cell.length_c   1.000
_cell.angle_alpha   90.00
_cell.angle_beta   90.00
_cell.angle_gamma   90.00
#
_symmetry.space_group_name_H-M   'P 1'
#
loop_
_entity.id
_entity.type
_entity.pdbx_description
1 polymer ?
#
loop_
_entity_poly.entity_id
_entity_poly.type
_entity_poly.pdbx_seq_one_letter_code
_entity_poly.pdbx_strand_id
1 'polypeptide(L)'
;MTRRPLAAALLLLGMFLSASSFASGVDTYEFRHPERQARAQELARALRCPQCQNQNLVESNSPIARDLRLEVYRWVDEGQSDEEVIARMTSRFGDFVRYAPPFKASTLLLWGGPALLLGLALLTLGRRLRIKGAQAIAIEGDTGRAGVDHRSALNRRIMAEQQAGLSPDLPLYRELTAANLANATPVPEQALRARLALAPRAHHARYVWLLGALLLAGIASFYASTGRYQAWQAHLSRPDPLAGLSPRDLQDKELGALHQKLQTNPADLDSWAALGQLYLYRDEYDNAWLAYQRLALLEGGASAATLAAQATVRYYQAGQQLTPEARRLLDAALELDKGEVSALMLLASDHFLHARYREAIALWQQLLDEERPRINRAALIQAIQTARMMGG
;
A
#
# COMPACT_ATOMS: atom_id res chain seq x y z
N MET A 1 14.78 45.39 -43.31
CA MET A 1 15.62 45.21 -42.11
C MET A 1 14.85 44.70 -40.88
N THR A 2 13.77 43.90 -41.03
CA THR A 2 12.75 43.73 -39.97
C THR A 2 12.64 42.33 -39.32
N ARG A 3 13.48 41.34 -39.67
CA ARG A 3 13.40 39.98 -39.08
C ARG A 3 14.13 39.80 -37.73
N ARG A 4 14.86 40.80 -37.24
CA ARG A 4 15.67 40.71 -36.01
C ARG A 4 14.89 40.68 -34.66
N PRO A 5 13.76 41.39 -34.45
CA PRO A 5 13.14 41.45 -33.12
C PRO A 5 12.41 40.15 -32.74
N LEU A 6 11.84 39.43 -33.72
CA LEU A 6 11.13 38.16 -33.49
C LEU A 6 12.07 37.05 -33.01
N ALA A 7 13.29 36.98 -33.56
CA ALA A 7 14.32 36.05 -33.09
C ALA A 7 14.78 36.37 -31.66
N ALA A 8 14.92 37.65 -31.31
CA ALA A 8 15.27 38.08 -29.95
C ALA A 8 14.15 37.76 -28.94
N ALA A 9 12.88 37.98 -29.31
CA ALA A 9 11.73 37.65 -28.47
C ALA A 9 11.60 36.14 -28.22
N LEU A 10 11.83 35.29 -29.23
CA LEU A 10 11.85 33.84 -29.09
C LEU A 10 13.02 33.34 -28.22
N LEU A 11 14.20 33.96 -28.33
CA LEU A 11 15.35 33.66 -27.46
C LEU A 11 15.07 34.04 -26.00
N LEU A 12 14.53 35.22 -25.75
CA LEU A 12 14.16 35.68 -24.40
C LEU A 12 13.06 34.79 -23.78
N LEU A 13 12.05 34.41 -24.56
CA LEU A 13 11.01 33.48 -24.13
C LEU A 13 11.59 32.10 -23.79
N GLY A 14 12.50 31.58 -24.62
CA GLY A 14 13.20 30.31 -24.35
C GLY A 14 14.06 30.35 -23.07
N MET A 15 14.74 31.47 -22.80
CA MET A 15 15.45 31.66 -21.53
C MET A 15 14.50 31.71 -20.33
N PHE A 16 13.33 32.36 -20.48
CA PHE A 16 12.36 32.49 -19.39
C PHE A 16 11.71 31.16 -19.03
N LEU A 17 11.34 30.33 -20.02
CA LEU A 17 10.80 28.98 -19.76
C LEU A 17 11.86 28.04 -19.16
N SER A 18 13.15 28.28 -19.40
CA SER A 18 14.23 27.47 -18.81
C SER A 18 14.45 27.77 -17.32
N ALA A 19 13.94 28.88 -16.80
CA ALA A 19 14.10 29.28 -15.40
C ALA A 19 13.11 28.58 -14.43
N SER A 20 12.15 27.79 -14.94
CA SER A 20 11.10 27.14 -14.14
C SER A 20 11.46 25.74 -13.62
N SER A 21 12.71 25.29 -13.79
CA SER A 21 13.17 24.01 -13.23
C SER A 21 13.44 24.11 -11.73
N PHE A 22 12.48 23.66 -10.92
CA PHE A 22 12.67 23.44 -9.49
C PHE A 22 13.66 22.30 -9.24
N ALA A 23 14.93 22.63 -9.02
CA ALA A 23 15.90 21.69 -8.47
C ALA A 23 15.61 21.47 -6.98
N SER A 24 15.37 20.22 -6.57
CA SER A 24 15.31 19.87 -5.16
C SER A 24 16.73 19.83 -4.59
N GLY A 25 16.90 19.95 -3.25
CA GLY A 25 18.23 19.87 -2.61
C GLY A 25 19.03 18.58 -2.92
N VAL A 26 18.36 17.53 -3.40
CA VAL A 26 18.96 16.30 -3.95
C VAL A 26 19.61 16.53 -5.32
N ASP A 27 18.99 17.35 -6.16
CA ASP A 27 19.41 17.63 -7.54
C ASP A 27 20.50 18.71 -7.57
N THR A 28 20.60 19.50 -6.50
CA THR A 28 21.71 20.44 -6.23
C THR A 28 22.80 19.85 -5.34
N TYR A 29 22.82 18.53 -5.09
CA TYR A 29 23.84 17.91 -4.25
C TYR A 29 25.19 17.85 -5.01
N GLU A 30 26.14 18.69 -4.59
CA GLU A 30 27.47 18.77 -5.18
C GLU A 30 28.42 17.75 -4.53
N PHE A 31 28.84 16.75 -5.30
CA PHE A 31 29.80 15.74 -4.85
C PHE A 31 31.21 16.34 -4.81
N ARG A 32 31.93 16.14 -3.69
CA ARG A 32 33.37 16.43 -3.61
C ARG A 32 34.16 15.54 -4.56
N HIS A 33 33.62 14.36 -4.85
CA HIS A 33 34.17 13.36 -5.76
C HIS A 33 33.17 13.04 -6.89
N PRO A 34 33.15 13.80 -7.99
CA PRO A 34 32.20 13.61 -9.10
C PRO A 34 32.18 12.19 -9.67
N GLU A 35 33.32 11.48 -9.63
CA GLU A 35 33.44 10.08 -10.04
C GLU A 35 32.57 9.12 -9.22
N ARG A 36 32.13 9.52 -8.02
CA ARG A 36 31.28 8.72 -7.12
C ARG A 36 29.78 8.97 -7.33
N GLN A 37 29.39 10.01 -8.07
CA GLN A 37 27.99 10.38 -8.28
C GLN A 37 27.17 9.25 -8.93
N ALA A 38 27.70 8.62 -9.98
CA ALA A 38 27.00 7.53 -10.67
C ALA A 38 26.74 6.34 -9.74
N ARG A 39 27.76 5.94 -8.97
CA ARG A 39 27.67 4.89 -7.94
C ARG A 39 26.63 5.24 -6.87
N ALA A 40 26.63 6.47 -6.37
CA ALA A 40 25.67 6.92 -5.37
C ALA A 40 24.21 6.87 -5.87
N GLN A 41 23.98 7.25 -7.14
CA GLN A 41 22.67 7.16 -7.78
C GLN A 41 22.22 5.71 -8.00
N GLU A 42 23.11 4.82 -8.44
CA GLU A 42 22.82 3.40 -8.62
C GLU A 42 22.48 2.71 -7.28
N LEU A 43 23.28 2.97 -6.25
CA LEU A 43 23.04 2.46 -4.90
C LEU A 43 21.69 2.96 -4.33
N ALA A 44 21.31 4.21 -4.58
CA ALA A 44 20.00 4.73 -4.21
C ALA A 44 18.84 4.06 -4.98
N ARG A 45 19.03 3.62 -6.23
CA ARG A 45 18.01 2.82 -6.97
C ARG A 45 17.87 1.40 -6.42
N ALA A 46 18.96 0.81 -5.91
CA ALA A 46 18.94 -0.51 -5.29
C ALA A 46 18.22 -0.57 -3.92
N LEU A 47 17.93 0.60 -3.33
CA LEU A 47 17.29 0.78 -2.05
C LEU A 47 15.83 1.25 -2.21
N ARG A 48 14.92 0.67 -1.43
CA ARG A 48 13.49 1.01 -1.35
C ARG A 48 13.26 2.19 -0.42
N CYS A 49 12.29 3.03 -0.76
CA CYS A 49 11.72 3.94 0.23
C CYS A 49 10.94 3.12 1.28
N PRO A 50 11.27 3.23 2.59
CA PRO A 50 10.66 2.42 3.63
C PRO A 50 9.18 2.75 3.91
N GLN A 51 8.71 3.93 3.47
CA GLN A 51 7.36 4.45 3.70
C GLN A 51 6.59 4.70 2.37
N CYS A 52 7.02 4.05 1.28
CA CYS A 52 6.41 4.19 -0.04
C CYS A 52 6.00 2.82 -0.59
N GLN A 53 4.96 2.78 -1.42
CA GLN A 53 4.47 1.52 -2.00
C GLN A 53 5.45 1.00 -3.07
N ASN A 54 6.39 0.14 -2.68
CA ASN A 54 7.33 -0.59 -3.54
C ASN A 54 8.23 0.25 -4.49
N GLN A 55 8.38 1.55 -4.22
CA GLN A 55 9.25 2.46 -4.99
C GLN A 55 10.68 2.51 -4.45
N ASN A 56 11.67 2.74 -5.33
CA ASN A 56 13.04 3.01 -4.91
C ASN A 56 13.24 4.47 -4.48
N LEU A 57 14.39 4.78 -3.86
CA LEU A 57 14.65 6.12 -3.33
C LEU A 57 14.72 7.20 -4.43
N VAL A 58 15.13 6.83 -5.65
CA VAL A 58 15.30 7.76 -6.78
C VAL A 58 13.96 8.08 -7.46
N GLU A 59 13.12 7.06 -7.69
CA GLU A 59 11.81 7.19 -8.34
C GLU A 59 10.75 7.82 -7.44
N SER A 60 10.87 7.66 -6.12
CA SER A 60 9.89 8.23 -5.21
C SER A 60 10.13 9.72 -4.95
N ASN A 61 9.10 10.52 -5.22
CA ASN A 61 9.07 11.97 -4.95
C ASN A 61 8.71 12.31 -3.49
N SER A 62 8.52 11.31 -2.62
CA SER A 62 8.17 11.55 -1.22
C SER A 62 9.31 12.27 -0.46
N PRO A 63 9.00 13.07 0.58
CA PRO A 63 10.03 13.75 1.38
C PRO A 63 11.09 12.79 1.94
N ILE A 64 10.67 11.67 2.54
CA ILE A 64 11.59 10.67 3.08
C ILE A 64 12.49 10.03 2.02
N ALA A 65 12.03 9.86 0.77
CA ALA A 65 12.85 9.31 -0.29
C ALA A 65 13.93 10.29 -0.76
N ARG A 66 13.65 11.61 -0.69
CA ARG A 66 14.63 12.67 -0.93
C ARG A 66 15.68 12.71 0.20
N ASP A 67 15.24 12.69 1.45
CA ASP A 67 16.14 12.72 2.63
C ASP A 67 17.08 11.52 2.65
N LEU A 68 16.55 10.31 2.40
CA LEU A 68 17.37 9.09 2.34
C LEU A 68 18.30 9.06 1.11
N ARG A 69 17.94 9.71 0.00
CA ARG A 69 18.84 9.92 -1.15
C ARG A 69 20.04 10.77 -0.75
N LEU A 70 19.81 11.90 -0.06
CA LEU A 70 20.88 12.79 0.42
C LEU A 70 21.84 12.06 1.36
N GLU A 71 21.32 11.23 2.27
CA GLU A 71 22.15 10.42 3.17
C GLU A 71 23.01 9.40 2.41
N VAL A 72 22.44 8.66 1.45
CA VAL A 72 23.19 7.73 0.60
C VAL A 72 24.25 8.47 -0.22
N TYR A 73 23.92 9.62 -0.81
CA TYR A 73 24.87 10.42 -1.57
C TYR A 73 26.03 10.91 -0.70
N ARG A 74 25.73 11.40 0.51
CA ARG A 74 26.72 11.83 1.50
C ARG A 74 27.68 10.72 1.91
N TRP A 75 27.19 9.53 2.24
CA TRP A 75 28.06 8.44 2.69
C TRP A 75 28.94 7.89 1.56
N VAL A 76 28.43 7.86 0.32
CA VAL A 76 29.22 7.48 -0.85
C VAL A 76 30.27 8.56 -1.20
N ASP A 77 29.93 9.84 -1.07
CA ASP A 77 30.87 10.95 -1.22
C ASP A 77 31.94 10.98 -0.11
N GLU A 78 31.60 10.61 1.12
CA GLU A 78 32.55 10.33 2.23
C GLU A 78 33.47 9.13 1.95
N GLY A 79 33.14 8.28 0.96
CA GLY A 79 33.97 7.15 0.51
C GLY A 79 33.63 5.79 1.11
N GLN A 80 32.49 5.66 1.80
CA GLN A 80 32.03 4.38 2.35
C GLN A 80 31.72 3.36 1.22
N SER A 81 31.78 2.06 1.52
CA SER A 81 31.45 0.96 0.60
C SER A 81 29.93 0.79 0.42
N ASP A 82 29.50 0.05 -0.61
CA ASP A 82 28.07 -0.23 -0.82
C ASP A 82 27.53 -1.09 0.33
N GLU A 83 28.31 -2.05 0.82
CA GLU A 83 28.00 -2.87 1.98
C GLU A 83 27.83 -2.05 3.26
N GLU A 84 28.69 -1.06 3.49
CA GLU A 84 28.61 -0.17 4.66
C GLU A 84 27.36 0.70 4.63
N VAL A 85 27.05 1.30 3.47
CA VAL A 85 25.82 2.08 3.26
C VAL A 85 24.59 1.21 3.41
N ILE A 86 24.58 0.01 2.80
CA ILE A 86 23.47 -0.94 2.93
C ILE A 86 23.34 -1.41 4.38
N ALA A 87 24.43 -1.68 5.11
CA ALA A 87 24.40 -2.05 6.53
C ALA A 87 23.85 -0.93 7.41
N ARG A 88 24.17 0.34 7.10
CA ARG A 88 23.64 1.51 7.79
C ARG A 88 22.13 1.68 7.53
N MET A 89 21.67 1.43 6.31
CA MET A 89 20.24 1.43 5.97
C MET A 89 19.50 0.26 6.64
N THR A 90 20.03 -0.97 6.57
CA THR A 90 19.36 -2.16 7.13
C THR A 90 19.46 -2.27 8.65
N SER A 91 20.42 -1.62 9.31
CA SER A 91 20.44 -1.57 10.78
C SER A 91 19.30 -0.72 11.36
N ARG A 92 18.90 0.36 10.67
CA ARG A 92 17.81 1.24 11.08
C ARG A 92 16.44 0.82 10.56
N PHE A 93 16.36 0.36 9.31
CA PHE A 93 15.10 0.03 8.65
C PHE A 93 14.86 -1.47 8.43
N GLY A 94 15.86 -2.33 8.67
CA GLY A 94 15.77 -3.77 8.44
C GLY A 94 16.06 -4.19 6.98
N ASP A 95 16.13 -5.50 6.75
CA ASP A 95 16.48 -6.07 5.44
C ASP A 95 15.46 -5.74 4.31
N PHE A 96 14.25 -5.25 4.64
CA PHE A 96 13.19 -4.98 3.65
C PHE A 96 13.50 -3.82 2.70
N VAL A 97 14.40 -2.91 3.10
CA VAL A 97 14.84 -1.78 2.27
C VAL A 97 15.63 -2.26 1.03
N ARG A 98 16.16 -3.48 1.03
CA ARG A 98 16.84 -4.04 -0.13
C ARG A 98 15.83 -4.68 -1.08
N TYR A 99 15.95 -4.44 -2.39
CA TYR A 99 15.24 -5.27 -3.38
C TYR A 99 15.77 -6.71 -3.39
N ALA A 100 17.07 -6.89 -3.13
CA ALA A 100 17.72 -8.20 -3.02
C ALA A 100 17.86 -8.62 -1.54
N PRO A 101 17.03 -9.56 -1.03
CA PRO A 101 17.16 -10.06 0.32
C PRO A 101 18.48 -10.85 0.48
N PRO A 102 19.25 -10.64 1.56
CA PRO A 102 20.55 -11.28 1.73
C PRO A 102 20.42 -12.78 2.05
N PHE A 103 21.40 -13.58 1.65
CA PHE A 103 21.41 -15.03 1.91
C PHE A 103 21.74 -15.35 3.38
N LYS A 104 20.74 -15.27 4.24
CA LYS A 104 20.81 -15.54 5.70
C LYS A 104 19.96 -16.75 6.08
N ALA A 105 20.21 -17.34 7.25
CA ALA A 105 19.40 -18.44 7.79
C ALA A 105 17.89 -18.11 7.84
N SER A 106 17.52 -16.85 8.13
CA SER A 106 16.12 -16.38 8.11
C SER A 106 15.48 -16.37 6.72
N THR A 107 16.28 -16.23 5.65
CA THR A 107 15.82 -16.27 4.25
C THR A 107 15.95 -17.65 3.63
N LEU A 108 16.51 -18.64 4.33
CA LEU A 108 16.82 -19.95 3.78
C LEU A 108 15.56 -20.71 3.31
N LEU A 109 14.40 -20.44 3.92
CA LEU A 109 13.11 -20.94 3.44
C LEU A 109 12.68 -20.32 2.10
N LEU A 110 12.96 -19.03 1.86
CA LEU A 110 12.64 -18.36 0.60
C LEU A 110 13.47 -18.94 -0.55
N TRP A 111 14.77 -19.13 -0.32
CA TRP A 111 15.71 -19.63 -1.34
C TRP A 111 15.64 -21.16 -1.53
N GLY A 112 15.51 -21.92 -0.44
CA GLY A 112 15.47 -23.39 -0.45
C GLY A 112 14.08 -23.99 -0.67
N GLY A 113 13.01 -23.25 -0.37
CA GLY A 113 11.62 -23.69 -0.50
C GLY A 113 11.25 -24.20 -1.90
N PRO A 114 11.56 -23.48 -2.99
CA PRO A 114 11.30 -23.94 -4.36
C PRO A 114 11.97 -25.28 -4.69
N ALA A 115 13.24 -25.45 -4.30
CA ALA A 115 13.98 -26.70 -4.51
C ALA A 115 13.40 -27.87 -3.68
N LEU A 116 13.00 -27.60 -2.43
CA LEU A 116 12.36 -28.60 -1.56
C LEU A 116 11.00 -29.05 -2.09
N LEU A 117 10.17 -28.12 -2.58
CA LEU A 117 8.88 -28.44 -3.21
C LEU A 117 9.05 -29.24 -4.50
N LEU A 118 10.02 -28.88 -5.35
CA LEU A 118 10.36 -29.63 -6.55
C LEU A 118 10.83 -31.05 -6.21
N GLY A 119 11.70 -31.20 -5.20
CA GLY A 119 12.14 -32.50 -4.70
C GLY A 119 10.99 -33.39 -4.22
N LEU A 120 10.05 -32.83 -3.45
CA LEU A 120 8.83 -33.51 -3.00
C LEU A 120 7.90 -33.90 -4.17
N ALA A 121 7.73 -33.03 -5.16
CA ALA A 121 6.93 -33.31 -6.35
C ALA A 121 7.54 -34.47 -7.16
N LEU A 122 8.85 -34.46 -7.40
CA LEU A 122 9.56 -35.54 -8.09
C LEU A 122 9.51 -36.86 -7.30
N LEU A 123 9.67 -36.82 -5.97
CA LEU A 123 9.55 -38.00 -5.10
C LEU A 123 8.15 -38.64 -5.15
N THR A 124 7.10 -37.81 -5.09
CA THR A 124 5.72 -38.32 -5.13
C THR A 124 5.33 -38.83 -6.52
N LEU A 125 5.79 -38.17 -7.60
CA LEU A 125 5.62 -38.64 -8.96
C LEU A 125 6.35 -39.97 -9.19
N GLY A 126 7.62 -40.08 -8.81
CA GLY A 126 8.42 -41.30 -8.95
C GLY A 126 7.82 -42.48 -8.16
N ARG A 127 7.30 -42.24 -6.95
CA ARG A 127 6.56 -43.26 -6.18
C ARG A 127 5.27 -43.71 -6.90
N ARG A 128 4.47 -42.78 -7.42
CA ARG A 128 3.23 -43.11 -8.16
C ARG A 128 3.51 -43.88 -9.46
N LEU A 129 4.56 -43.53 -10.19
CA LEU A 129 4.96 -44.23 -11.42
C LEU A 129 5.45 -45.65 -11.14
N ARG A 130 6.22 -45.87 -10.07
CA ARG A 130 6.64 -47.23 -9.65
C ARG A 130 5.46 -48.12 -9.21
N ILE A 131 4.46 -47.55 -8.52
CA ILE A 131 3.27 -48.32 -8.08
C ILE A 131 2.39 -48.78 -9.26
N LYS A 132 2.34 -48.02 -10.37
CA LYS A 132 1.58 -48.42 -11.57
C LYS A 132 2.20 -49.58 -12.35
N GLY A 133 3.45 -49.95 -12.10
CA GLY A 133 4.14 -51.04 -12.83
C GLY A 133 3.71 -52.47 -12.45
N ALA A 134 2.85 -52.65 -11.44
CA ALA A 134 2.54 -53.95 -10.84
C ALA A 134 1.15 -54.51 -11.17
N GLN A 135 0.37 -53.89 -12.08
CA GLN A 135 -0.98 -54.33 -12.43
C GLN A 135 -1.15 -54.53 -13.93
N ALA A 136 -0.50 -55.57 -14.46
CA ALA A 136 -0.95 -56.21 -15.69
C ALA A 136 -2.33 -56.86 -15.43
N ILE A 137 -3.29 -56.63 -16.34
CA ILE A 137 -4.69 -57.02 -16.12
C ILE A 137 -4.87 -58.51 -16.46
N ALA A 138 -5.05 -59.35 -15.45
CA ALA A 138 -5.63 -60.68 -15.63
C ALA A 138 -7.15 -60.58 -15.74
N ILE A 139 -7.70 -61.05 -16.86
CA ILE A 139 -9.14 -61.27 -17.04
C ILE A 139 -9.39 -62.75 -16.82
N GLU A 140 -9.96 -63.09 -15.66
CA GLU A 140 -10.46 -64.43 -15.38
C GLU A 140 -11.93 -64.31 -14.96
N GLY A 141 -12.77 -65.11 -15.58
CA GLY A 141 -14.22 -64.96 -15.50
C GLY A 141 -14.79 -65.72 -14.31
N ASP A 142 -15.28 -64.99 -13.31
CA ASP A 142 -16.19 -65.53 -12.30
C ASP A 142 -17.42 -64.62 -12.15
N THR A 143 -18.60 -65.18 -12.43
CA THR A 143 -19.89 -64.50 -12.35
C THR A 143 -20.43 -64.50 -10.91
N GLY A 144 -19.64 -63.96 -9.97
CA GLY A 144 -19.94 -63.92 -8.54
C GLY A 144 -20.44 -62.55 -8.04
N ARG A 145 -21.78 -62.36 -8.01
CA ARG A 145 -22.48 -61.25 -7.33
C ARG A 145 -21.97 -59.82 -7.64
N ALA A 146 -22.36 -59.28 -8.78
CA ALA A 146 -22.25 -57.84 -9.05
C ALA A 146 -23.05 -57.02 -8.02
N GLY A 147 -22.43 -55.99 -7.44
CA GLY A 147 -23.11 -55.04 -6.56
C GLY A 147 -24.22 -54.29 -7.29
N VAL A 148 -25.32 -53.99 -6.59
CA VAL A 148 -26.51 -53.38 -7.18
C VAL A 148 -26.22 -51.95 -7.66
N ASP A 149 -25.95 -51.81 -8.95
CA ASP A 149 -25.93 -50.52 -9.63
C ASP A 149 -27.35 -49.96 -9.71
N HIS A 150 -27.66 -49.01 -8.82
CA HIS A 150 -29.00 -48.45 -8.68
C HIS A 150 -29.45 -47.68 -9.93
N ARG A 151 -28.51 -47.15 -10.73
CA ARG A 151 -28.85 -46.40 -11.97
C ARG A 151 -29.28 -47.35 -13.08
N SER A 152 -28.55 -48.45 -13.30
CA SER A 152 -29.00 -49.49 -14.25
C SER A 152 -30.19 -50.30 -13.73
N ALA A 153 -30.39 -50.42 -12.42
CA ALA A 153 -31.61 -51.00 -11.85
C ALA A 153 -32.85 -50.14 -12.11
N LEU A 154 -32.77 -48.81 -11.91
CA LEU A 154 -33.87 -47.89 -12.21
C LEU A 154 -34.17 -47.82 -13.71
N ASN A 155 -33.14 -47.68 -14.56
CA ASN A 155 -33.33 -47.67 -16.02
C ASN A 155 -34.02 -48.95 -16.51
N ARG A 156 -33.64 -50.13 -15.98
CA ARG A 156 -34.31 -51.40 -16.33
C ARG A 156 -35.79 -51.44 -15.91
N ARG A 157 -36.19 -50.80 -14.81
CA ARG A 157 -37.60 -50.72 -14.40
C ARG A 157 -38.40 -49.78 -15.31
N ILE A 158 -37.92 -48.56 -15.55
CA ILE A 158 -38.56 -47.58 -16.43
C ILE A 158 -38.77 -48.17 -17.83
N MET A 159 -37.76 -48.85 -18.37
CA MET A 159 -37.83 -49.44 -19.71
C MET A 159 -38.69 -50.71 -19.75
N ALA A 160 -38.75 -51.49 -18.67
CA ALA A 160 -39.69 -52.61 -18.56
C ALA A 160 -41.15 -52.15 -18.48
N GLU A 161 -41.43 -51.04 -17.79
CA GLU A 161 -42.76 -50.40 -17.77
C GLU A 161 -43.14 -49.89 -19.18
N GLN A 162 -42.21 -49.29 -19.92
CA GLN A 162 -42.44 -48.87 -21.32
C GLN A 162 -42.65 -50.04 -22.29
N GLN A 163 -42.14 -51.23 -21.97
CA GLN A 163 -42.36 -52.45 -22.75
C GLN A 163 -43.62 -53.23 -22.31
N ALA A 164 -44.21 -52.92 -21.15
CA ALA A 164 -45.35 -53.64 -20.59
C ALA A 164 -46.65 -53.32 -21.37
N GLY A 165 -46.94 -54.18 -22.37
CA GLY A 165 -48.09 -54.04 -23.27
C GLY A 165 -47.73 -54.07 -24.76
N LEU A 166 -46.43 -54.06 -25.10
CA LEU A 166 -45.96 -54.27 -26.46
C LEU A 166 -45.70 -55.76 -26.73
N SER A 167 -46.19 -56.27 -27.86
CA SER A 167 -45.94 -57.65 -28.28
C SER A 167 -44.50 -57.81 -28.80
N PRO A 168 -43.78 -58.93 -28.50
CA PRO A 168 -42.34 -59.08 -28.83
C PRO A 168 -42.00 -59.08 -30.33
N ASP A 169 -42.98 -59.32 -31.20
CA ASP A 169 -42.85 -59.28 -32.65
C ASP A 169 -42.79 -57.85 -33.22
N LEU A 170 -43.26 -56.84 -32.48
CA LEU A 170 -43.23 -55.44 -32.91
C LEU A 170 -41.80 -54.91 -33.07
N PRO A 171 -41.49 -54.15 -34.16
CA PRO A 171 -40.17 -53.54 -34.35
C PRO A 171 -39.73 -52.65 -33.17
N LEU A 172 -40.67 -51.88 -32.61
CA LEU A 172 -40.46 -50.99 -31.47
C LEU A 172 -39.96 -51.75 -30.22
N TYR A 173 -40.46 -52.97 -29.98
CA TYR A 173 -40.00 -53.80 -28.86
C TYR A 173 -38.51 -54.16 -29.01
N ARG A 174 -38.07 -54.44 -30.24
CA ARG A 174 -36.67 -54.78 -30.56
C ARG A 174 -35.75 -53.57 -30.43
N GLU A 175 -36.16 -52.40 -30.91
CA GLU A 175 -35.38 -51.16 -30.77
C GLU A 175 -35.20 -50.75 -29.30
N LEU A 176 -36.27 -50.78 -28.49
CA LEU A 176 -36.18 -50.54 -27.04
C LEU A 176 -35.25 -51.54 -26.35
N THR A 177 -35.27 -52.81 -26.78
CA THR A 177 -34.38 -53.85 -26.24
C THR A 177 -32.92 -53.63 -26.63
N ALA A 178 -32.64 -53.18 -27.87
CA ALA A 178 -31.30 -52.82 -28.30
C ALA A 178 -30.78 -51.57 -27.55
N ALA A 179 -31.63 -50.57 -27.31
CA ALA A 179 -31.30 -49.40 -26.51
C ALA A 179 -30.99 -49.74 -25.04
N ASN A 180 -31.67 -50.75 -24.47
CA ASN A 180 -31.38 -51.27 -23.13
C ASN A 180 -29.99 -51.92 -23.03
N LEU A 181 -29.59 -52.69 -24.06
CA LEU A 181 -28.25 -53.29 -24.14
C LEU A 181 -27.16 -52.22 -24.32
N ALA A 182 -27.40 -51.21 -25.15
CA ALA A 182 -26.46 -50.10 -25.36
C ALA A 182 -26.25 -49.21 -24.12
N ASN A 183 -27.27 -49.09 -23.25
CA ASN A 183 -27.22 -48.30 -22.02
C ASN A 183 -26.78 -49.09 -20.77
N ALA A 184 -26.40 -50.36 -20.90
CA ALA A 184 -25.87 -51.16 -19.80
C ALA A 184 -24.44 -50.72 -19.44
N THR A 185 -24.13 -50.59 -18.14
CA THR A 185 -22.76 -50.32 -17.69
C THR A 185 -21.86 -51.52 -18.02
N PRO A 186 -20.72 -51.36 -18.73
CA PRO A 186 -19.88 -52.49 -19.14
C PRO A 186 -19.39 -53.32 -17.95
N VAL A 187 -19.41 -54.64 -18.09
CA VAL A 187 -18.91 -55.60 -17.08
C VAL A 187 -17.51 -55.25 -16.53
N PRO A 188 -16.48 -54.89 -17.35
CA PRO A 188 -15.18 -54.49 -16.79
C PRO A 188 -15.24 -53.21 -15.93
N GLU A 189 -16.16 -52.29 -16.21
CA GLU A 189 -16.36 -51.10 -15.39
C GLU A 189 -17.03 -51.45 -14.05
N GLN A 190 -18.03 -52.34 -14.07
CA GLN A 190 -18.66 -52.85 -12.84
C GLN A 190 -17.64 -53.58 -11.95
N ALA A 191 -16.78 -54.42 -12.54
CA ALA A 191 -15.71 -55.11 -11.82
C ALA A 191 -14.68 -54.13 -11.23
N LEU A 192 -14.29 -53.09 -11.97
CA LEU A 192 -13.40 -52.03 -11.47
C LEU A 192 -14.03 -51.27 -10.29
N ARG A 193 -15.31 -50.88 -10.39
CA ARG A 193 -16.04 -50.21 -9.32
C ARG A 193 -16.15 -51.07 -8.06
N ALA A 194 -16.41 -52.37 -8.19
CA ALA A 194 -16.44 -53.31 -7.06
C ALA A 194 -15.06 -53.43 -6.38
N ARG A 195 -13.98 -53.55 -7.16
CA ARG A 195 -12.59 -53.57 -6.64
C ARG A 195 -12.23 -52.26 -5.91
N LEU A 196 -12.67 -51.11 -6.42
CA LEU A 196 -12.46 -49.80 -5.78
C LEU A 196 -13.27 -49.63 -4.48
N ALA A 197 -14.48 -50.21 -4.40
CA ALA A 197 -15.29 -50.18 -3.18
C ALA A 197 -14.72 -51.06 -2.05
N LEU A 198 -14.04 -52.16 -2.41
CA LEU A 198 -13.36 -53.07 -1.49
C LEU A 198 -11.92 -52.64 -1.16
N ALA A 199 -11.36 -51.65 -1.86
CA ALA A 199 -10.02 -51.14 -1.58
C ALA A 199 -9.98 -50.53 -0.17
N PRO A 200 -9.03 -50.95 0.71
CA PRO A 200 -8.98 -50.44 2.06
C PRO A 200 -8.74 -48.92 2.05
N ARG A 201 -9.64 -48.17 2.69
CA ARG A 201 -9.49 -46.72 2.91
C ARG A 201 -8.26 -46.48 3.77
N ALA A 202 -7.13 -46.24 3.11
CA ALA A 202 -5.82 -46.35 3.73
C ALA A 202 -5.64 -45.39 4.91
N HIS A 203 -5.00 -45.88 5.98
CA HIS A 203 -4.72 -45.14 7.21
C HIS A 203 -3.83 -43.89 7.02
N HIS A 204 -3.37 -43.61 5.80
CA HIS A 204 -2.53 -42.47 5.42
C HIS A 204 -3.07 -41.12 5.92
N ALA A 205 -4.39 -40.93 6.00
CA ALA A 205 -4.98 -39.70 6.55
C ALA A 205 -4.47 -39.42 7.99
N ARG A 206 -4.40 -40.43 8.86
CA ARG A 206 -3.91 -40.26 10.25
C ARG A 206 -2.42 -39.91 10.28
N TYR A 207 -1.61 -40.55 9.44
CA TYR A 207 -0.17 -40.25 9.34
C TYR A 207 0.11 -38.86 8.75
N VAL A 208 -0.70 -38.37 7.80
CA VAL A 208 -0.60 -37.01 7.26
C VAL A 208 -0.90 -35.96 8.34
N TRP A 209 -1.95 -36.16 9.15
CA TRP A 209 -2.25 -35.26 10.27
C TRP A 209 -1.15 -35.27 11.34
N LEU A 210 -0.61 -36.44 11.70
CA LEU A 210 0.49 -36.54 12.66
C LEU A 210 1.78 -35.88 12.15
N LEU A 211 2.13 -36.06 10.86
CA LEU A 211 3.27 -35.39 10.24
C LEU A 211 3.08 -33.86 10.19
N GLY A 212 1.87 -33.39 9.89
CA GLY A 212 1.54 -31.96 9.92
C GLY A 212 1.68 -31.35 11.32
N ALA A 213 1.20 -32.05 12.36
CA ALA A 213 1.33 -31.62 13.74
C ALA A 213 2.81 -31.57 14.21
N LEU A 214 3.60 -32.60 13.87
CA LEU A 214 5.04 -32.64 14.15
C LEU A 214 5.80 -31.52 13.43
N LEU A 215 5.45 -31.21 12.17
CA LEU A 215 6.05 -30.11 11.42
C LEU A 215 5.77 -28.76 12.09
N LEU A 216 4.52 -28.50 12.49
CA LEU A 216 4.13 -27.27 13.20
C LEU A 216 4.86 -27.14 14.55
N ALA A 217 4.96 -28.22 15.33
CA ALA A 217 5.70 -28.23 16.59
C ALA A 217 7.21 -27.96 16.37
N GLY A 218 7.79 -28.53 15.31
CA GLY A 218 9.18 -28.27 14.91
C GLY A 218 9.44 -26.81 14.54
N ILE A 219 8.54 -26.20 13.76
CA ILE A 219 8.61 -24.78 13.39
C ILE A 219 8.50 -23.88 14.63
N ALA A 220 7.56 -24.16 15.53
CA ALA A 220 7.38 -23.40 16.77
C ALA A 220 8.62 -23.50 17.69
N SER A 221 9.17 -24.70 17.84
CA SER A 221 10.40 -24.96 18.63
C SER A 221 11.61 -24.23 18.04
N PHE A 222 11.80 -24.30 16.71
CA PHE A 222 12.87 -23.56 16.02
C PHE A 222 12.72 -22.04 16.17
N TYR A 223 11.50 -21.51 16.04
CA TYR A 223 11.25 -20.08 16.25
C TYR A 223 11.62 -19.64 17.66
N ALA A 224 11.22 -20.42 18.68
CA ALA A 224 11.58 -20.16 20.07
C ALA A 224 13.10 -20.21 20.31
N SER A 225 13.82 -21.16 19.69
CA SER A 225 15.28 -21.29 19.86
C SER A 225 16.09 -20.18 19.19
N THR A 226 15.52 -19.39 18.28
CA THR A 226 16.22 -18.23 17.68
C THR A 226 16.39 -17.02 18.60
N GLY A 227 15.89 -17.08 19.84
CA GLY A 227 15.87 -15.93 20.77
C GLY A 227 14.90 -14.81 20.39
N ARG A 228 14.28 -14.86 19.21
CA ARG A 228 13.33 -13.85 18.72
C ARG A 228 12.08 -13.73 19.59
N TYR A 229 11.61 -14.83 20.17
CA TYR A 229 10.51 -14.82 21.12
C TYR A 229 10.86 -14.04 22.40
N GLN A 230 12.08 -14.22 22.91
CA GLN A 230 12.58 -13.50 24.09
C GLN A 230 12.82 -12.03 23.77
N ALA A 231 13.33 -11.69 22.57
CA ALA A 231 13.44 -10.31 22.10
C ALA A 231 12.06 -9.63 21.96
N TRP A 232 11.04 -10.36 21.51
CA TRP A 232 9.65 -9.88 21.43
C TRP A 232 9.04 -9.66 22.82
N GLN A 233 9.26 -10.58 23.78
CA GLN A 233 8.86 -10.36 25.19
C GLN A 233 9.61 -9.18 25.84
N ALA A 234 10.91 -9.02 25.55
CA ALA A 234 11.72 -7.91 26.04
C ALA A 234 11.32 -6.55 25.41
N HIS A 235 10.73 -6.57 24.21
CA HIS A 235 10.14 -5.38 23.59
C HIS A 235 8.82 -4.98 24.28
N LEU A 236 8.00 -5.96 24.67
CA LEU A 236 6.74 -5.75 25.40
C LEU A 236 6.90 -5.28 26.86
N SER A 237 8.11 -5.25 27.42
CA SER A 237 8.35 -5.05 28.86
C SER A 237 9.24 -3.86 29.22
N ARG A 238 9.43 -2.88 28.31
CA ARG A 238 10.21 -1.65 28.55
C ARG A 238 9.33 -0.40 28.79
N PRO A 239 9.53 0.35 29.87
CA PRO A 239 9.20 1.78 29.98
C PRO A 239 10.47 2.66 29.79
N ASP A 240 10.41 3.90 29.30
CA ASP A 240 9.47 4.46 28.32
C ASP A 240 10.29 4.99 27.12
N PRO A 241 9.83 4.84 25.86
CA PRO A 241 10.66 5.09 24.69
C PRO A 241 10.32 6.37 23.88
N LEU A 242 9.88 7.48 24.48
CA LEU A 242 9.70 8.76 23.75
C LEU A 242 10.97 9.33 23.08
N ALA A 243 12.16 8.77 23.34
CA ALA A 243 13.46 9.29 22.92
C ALA A 243 13.88 9.04 21.45
N GLY A 244 13.01 8.54 20.57
CA GLY A 244 13.41 8.12 19.22
C GLY A 244 12.36 8.15 18.11
N LEU A 245 11.22 8.81 18.32
CA LEU A 245 10.13 8.88 17.33
C LEU A 245 10.48 9.86 16.21
N SER A 246 10.27 9.47 14.95
CA SER A 246 10.24 10.43 13.84
C SER A 246 8.90 11.17 13.84
N PRO A 247 8.77 12.31 13.13
CA PRO A 247 7.48 13.00 12.99
C PRO A 247 6.35 12.10 12.46
N ARG A 248 6.67 11.01 11.73
CA ARG A 248 5.71 10.02 11.25
C ARG A 248 5.22 9.04 12.31
N ASP A 249 6.01 8.75 13.33
CA ASP A 249 5.62 7.82 14.40
C ASP A 249 4.68 8.48 15.44
N LEU A 250 4.52 9.81 15.36
CA LEU A 250 3.47 10.57 16.05
C LEU A 250 2.12 10.51 15.29
N GLN A 251 2.13 10.34 13.97
CA GLN A 251 0.97 10.62 13.10
C GLN A 251 -0.19 9.61 13.22
N ASP A 252 0.06 8.37 13.65
CA ASP A 252 -1.00 7.40 13.98
C ASP A 252 -1.48 7.54 15.43
N LYS A 253 -0.59 7.96 16.35
CA LYS A 253 -0.93 8.14 17.77
C LYS A 253 -1.73 9.41 18.01
N GLU A 254 -1.41 10.53 17.35
CA GLU A 254 -2.18 11.77 17.43
C GLU A 254 -3.56 11.62 16.79
N LEU A 255 -3.64 11.02 15.60
CA LEU A 255 -4.93 10.74 14.94
C LEU A 255 -5.79 9.78 15.77
N GLY A 256 -5.18 8.74 16.35
CA GLY A 256 -5.87 7.82 17.27
C GLY A 256 -6.33 8.50 18.56
N ALA A 257 -5.49 9.34 19.17
CA ALA A 257 -5.82 10.08 20.39
C ALA A 257 -6.91 11.13 20.16
N LEU A 258 -6.88 11.86 19.03
CA LEU A 258 -7.94 12.79 18.64
C LEU A 258 -9.25 12.05 18.39
N HIS A 259 -9.25 10.93 17.65
CA HIS A 259 -10.44 10.10 17.49
C HIS A 259 -10.97 9.56 18.83
N GLN A 260 -10.11 9.09 19.72
CA GLN A 260 -10.52 8.60 21.04
C GLN A 260 -11.11 9.74 21.89
N LYS A 261 -10.48 10.93 21.89
CA LYS A 261 -10.96 12.12 22.60
C LYS A 261 -12.32 12.55 22.05
N LEU A 262 -12.50 12.56 20.74
CA LEU A 262 -13.78 12.86 20.06
C LEU A 262 -14.85 11.77 20.24
N GLN A 263 -14.48 10.50 20.42
CA GLN A 263 -15.41 9.45 20.83
C GLN A 263 -15.91 9.69 22.27
N THR A 264 -15.03 10.12 23.18
CA THR A 264 -15.42 10.43 24.57
C THR A 264 -16.14 11.78 24.72
N ASN A 265 -15.82 12.77 23.90
CA ASN A 265 -16.45 14.09 23.88
C ASN A 265 -16.63 14.57 22.42
N PRO A 266 -17.75 14.22 21.75
CA PRO A 266 -18.01 14.59 20.36
C PRO A 266 -18.23 16.10 20.12
N ALA A 267 -18.31 16.91 21.18
CA ALA A 267 -18.55 18.36 21.14
C ALA A 267 -17.27 19.19 21.41
N ASP A 268 -16.11 18.55 21.55
CA ASP A 268 -14.84 19.21 21.82
C ASP A 268 -14.32 19.99 20.59
N LEU A 269 -14.47 21.31 20.63
CA LEU A 269 -14.07 22.24 19.57
C LEU A 269 -12.57 22.15 19.25
N ASP A 270 -11.71 22.14 20.28
CA ASP A 270 -10.26 22.11 20.11
C ASP A 270 -9.81 20.83 19.40
N SER A 271 -10.45 19.70 19.73
CA SER A 271 -10.16 18.42 19.07
C SER A 271 -10.63 18.39 17.61
N TRP A 272 -11.75 19.01 17.26
CA TRP A 272 -12.19 19.13 15.86
C TRP A 272 -11.28 20.07 15.06
N ALA A 273 -10.83 21.18 15.65
CA ALA A 273 -9.88 22.11 15.03
C ALA A 273 -8.52 21.43 14.76
N ALA A 274 -7.99 20.73 15.76
CA ALA A 274 -6.74 19.97 15.64
C ALA A 274 -6.85 18.83 14.61
N LEU A 275 -7.99 18.12 14.57
CA LEU A 275 -8.24 17.08 13.58
C LEU A 275 -8.28 17.63 12.15
N GLY A 276 -8.95 18.78 11.93
CA GLY A 276 -8.96 19.45 10.64
C GLY A 276 -7.56 19.89 10.19
N GLN A 277 -6.77 20.43 11.12
CA GLN A 277 -5.39 20.85 10.83
C GLN A 277 -4.48 19.65 10.51
N LEU A 278 -4.65 18.54 11.22
CA LEU A 278 -3.90 17.30 10.99
C LEU A 278 -4.21 16.69 9.62
N TYR A 279 -5.49 16.66 9.22
CA TYR A 279 -5.85 16.22 7.86
C TYR A 279 -5.33 17.17 6.78
N LEU A 280 -5.36 18.48 6.99
CA LEU A 280 -4.81 19.47 6.06
C LEU A 280 -3.30 19.29 5.85
N TYR A 281 -2.54 19.05 6.92
CA TYR A 281 -1.09 18.77 6.85
C TYR A 281 -0.75 17.45 6.13
N ARG A 282 -1.72 16.52 6.03
CA ARG A 282 -1.59 15.23 5.37
C ARG A 282 -2.07 15.23 3.91
N ASP A 283 -2.41 16.40 3.38
CA ASP A 283 -3.06 16.59 2.07
C ASP A 283 -4.42 15.85 1.94
N GLU A 284 -5.03 15.47 3.07
CA GLU A 284 -6.35 14.82 3.15
C GLU A 284 -7.48 15.89 3.16
N TYR A 285 -7.53 16.72 2.12
CA TYR A 285 -8.35 17.95 2.10
C TYR A 285 -9.85 17.71 2.36
N ASP A 286 -10.43 16.62 1.85
CA ASP A 286 -11.85 16.32 2.09
C ASP A 286 -12.13 15.95 3.56
N ASN A 287 -11.20 15.25 4.22
CA ASN A 287 -11.30 14.94 5.65
C ASN A 287 -11.11 16.20 6.50
N ALA A 288 -10.18 17.08 6.11
CA ALA A 288 -9.97 18.38 6.75
C ALA A 288 -11.22 19.26 6.65
N TRP A 289 -11.83 19.32 5.46
CA TRP A 289 -13.06 20.04 5.20
C TRP A 289 -14.21 19.54 6.09
N LEU A 290 -14.42 18.23 6.18
CA LEU A 290 -15.45 17.63 7.04
C LEU A 290 -15.23 17.93 8.53
N ALA A 291 -13.97 17.88 9.00
CA ALA A 291 -13.65 18.22 10.39
C ALA A 291 -13.94 19.70 10.71
N TYR A 292 -13.58 20.63 9.80
CA TYR A 292 -13.89 22.05 9.99
C TYR A 292 -15.37 22.40 9.76
N GLN A 293 -16.12 21.65 8.95
CA GLN A 293 -17.58 21.74 8.90
C GLN A 293 -18.20 21.32 10.23
N ARG A 294 -17.69 20.23 10.84
CA ARG A 294 -18.15 19.77 12.14
C ARG A 294 -17.84 20.76 13.25
N LEU A 295 -16.66 21.40 13.21
CA LEU A 295 -16.30 22.50 14.10
C LEU A 295 -17.29 23.66 13.99
N ALA A 296 -17.52 24.18 12.77
CA ALA A 296 -18.45 25.29 12.52
C ALA A 296 -19.88 25.02 13.02
N LEU A 297 -20.35 23.78 12.92
CA LEU A 297 -21.66 23.37 13.44
C LEU A 297 -21.71 23.37 14.97
N LEU A 298 -20.61 23.02 15.65
CA LEU A 298 -20.51 23.00 17.11
C LEU A 298 -20.28 24.40 17.71
N GLU A 299 -19.64 25.31 16.96
CA GLU A 299 -19.52 26.73 17.30
C GLU A 299 -20.88 27.47 17.27
N GLY A 300 -21.93 26.87 16.69
CA GLY A 300 -23.24 27.51 16.47
C GLY A 300 -23.26 28.47 15.27
N GLY A 301 -22.22 28.42 14.44
CA GLY A 301 -21.90 29.37 13.38
C GLY A 301 -20.38 29.43 13.26
N ALA A 302 -19.84 29.34 12.04
CA ALA A 302 -18.39 29.28 11.84
C ALA A 302 -17.70 30.54 12.36
N SER A 303 -16.73 30.38 13.27
CA SER A 303 -15.89 31.50 13.70
C SER A 303 -15.00 32.02 12.57
N ALA A 304 -14.47 33.24 12.71
CA ALA A 304 -13.54 33.82 11.73
C ALA A 304 -12.35 32.88 11.44
N ALA A 305 -11.78 32.27 12.48
CA ALA A 305 -10.70 31.29 12.36
C ALA A 305 -11.14 30.01 11.64
N THR A 306 -12.33 29.49 11.94
CA THR A 306 -12.89 28.31 11.24
C THR A 306 -13.14 28.59 9.76
N LEU A 307 -13.67 29.76 9.41
CA LEU A 307 -13.86 30.19 8.01
C LEU A 307 -12.54 30.34 7.26
N ALA A 308 -11.52 30.93 7.90
CA ALA A 308 -10.19 31.03 7.32
C ALA A 308 -9.52 29.66 7.15
N ALA A 309 -9.69 28.74 8.09
CA ALA A 309 -9.22 27.36 7.98
C ALA A 309 -9.94 26.60 6.84
N GLN A 310 -11.26 26.72 6.71
CA GLN A 310 -12.04 26.19 5.59
C GLN A 310 -11.57 26.76 4.24
N ALA A 311 -11.30 28.06 4.16
CA ALA A 311 -10.73 28.69 2.97
C ALA A 311 -9.34 28.14 2.63
N THR A 312 -8.51 27.91 3.65
CA THR A 312 -7.17 27.32 3.51
C THR A 312 -7.25 25.92 2.92
N VAL A 313 -8.18 25.07 3.39
CA VAL A 313 -8.43 23.75 2.79
C VAL A 313 -8.79 23.87 1.32
N ARG A 314 -9.71 24.76 0.94
CA ARG A 314 -10.10 24.98 -0.47
C ARG A 314 -8.97 25.51 -1.34
N TYR A 315 -8.11 26.37 -0.80
CA TYR A 315 -6.95 26.91 -1.51
C TYR A 315 -5.93 25.81 -1.85
N TYR A 316 -5.56 24.97 -0.88
CA TYR A 316 -4.64 23.85 -1.13
C TYR A 316 -5.27 22.75 -2.00
N GLN A 317 -6.55 22.43 -1.79
CA GLN A 317 -7.30 21.49 -2.64
C GLN A 317 -7.33 21.93 -4.12
N ALA A 318 -7.34 23.24 -4.38
CA ALA A 318 -7.26 23.82 -5.72
C ALA A 318 -5.82 23.98 -6.27
N GLY A 319 -4.82 23.37 -5.63
CA GLY A 319 -3.42 23.47 -6.05
C GLY A 319 -2.82 24.85 -5.83
N GLN A 320 -3.16 25.50 -4.70
CA GLN A 320 -2.74 26.85 -4.33
C GLN A 320 -3.28 27.93 -5.27
N GLN A 321 -4.55 27.80 -5.67
CA GLN A 321 -5.27 28.79 -6.46
C GLN A 321 -6.43 29.35 -5.65
N LEU A 322 -6.57 30.69 -5.62
CA LEU A 322 -7.62 31.36 -4.87
C LEU A 322 -8.98 31.25 -5.60
N THR A 323 -9.72 30.18 -5.33
CA THR A 323 -11.03 29.92 -5.92
C THR A 323 -12.10 30.91 -5.44
N PRO A 324 -13.21 31.12 -6.18
CA PRO A 324 -14.34 31.93 -5.73
C PRO A 324 -15.02 31.41 -4.45
N GLU A 325 -14.84 30.14 -4.08
CA GLU A 325 -15.29 29.60 -2.80
C GLU A 325 -14.34 30.00 -1.67
N ALA A 326 -13.04 29.76 -1.83
CA ALA A 326 -12.02 30.17 -0.86
C ALA A 326 -12.05 31.69 -0.62
N ARG A 327 -12.25 32.49 -1.68
CA ARG A 327 -12.37 33.95 -1.58
C ARG A 327 -13.53 34.38 -0.68
N ARG A 328 -14.74 33.83 -0.91
CA ARG A 328 -15.94 34.12 -0.11
C ARG A 328 -15.78 33.71 1.36
N LEU A 329 -15.12 32.57 1.63
CA LEU A 329 -14.83 32.13 3.00
C LEU A 329 -13.87 33.10 3.71
N LEU A 330 -12.85 33.61 3.01
CA LEU A 330 -11.94 34.64 3.55
C LEU A 330 -12.64 35.98 3.77
N ASP A 331 -13.53 36.40 2.87
CA ASP A 331 -14.32 37.62 3.07
C ASP A 331 -15.22 37.49 4.29
N ALA A 332 -15.95 36.38 4.44
CA ALA A 332 -16.77 36.13 5.63
C ALA A 332 -15.93 36.05 6.92
N ALA A 333 -14.70 35.51 6.87
CA ALA A 333 -13.79 35.52 8.01
C ALA A 333 -13.40 36.95 8.42
N LEU A 334 -13.06 37.80 7.46
CA LEU A 334 -12.62 39.18 7.67
C LEU A 334 -13.78 40.15 7.99
N GLU A 335 -15.02 39.81 7.62
CA GLU A 335 -16.22 40.48 8.10
C GLU A 335 -16.45 40.24 9.61
N LEU A 336 -16.12 39.06 10.11
CA LEU A 336 -16.22 38.70 11.54
C LEU A 336 -15.03 39.23 12.38
N ASP A 337 -13.79 39.05 11.93
CA ASP A 337 -12.59 39.67 12.52
C ASP A 337 -11.67 40.20 11.40
N LYS A 338 -11.63 41.53 11.27
CA LYS A 338 -10.81 42.23 10.26
C LYS A 338 -9.31 41.98 10.40
N GLY A 339 -8.87 41.52 11.57
CA GLY A 339 -7.50 41.15 11.87
C GLY A 339 -7.29 39.64 12.02
N GLU A 340 -8.17 38.80 11.43
CA GLU A 340 -7.98 37.35 11.45
C GLU A 340 -6.68 36.98 10.71
N VAL A 341 -5.72 36.49 11.49
CA VAL A 341 -4.33 36.32 11.08
C VAL A 341 -4.20 35.32 9.94
N SER A 342 -4.98 34.23 9.98
CA SER A 342 -4.89 33.13 9.02
C SER A 342 -5.35 33.55 7.62
N ALA A 343 -6.44 34.33 7.56
CA ALA A 343 -7.03 34.87 6.35
C ALA A 343 -6.13 35.93 5.70
N LEU A 344 -5.63 36.89 6.49
CA LEU A 344 -4.68 37.89 6.01
C LEU A 344 -3.36 37.25 5.53
N MET A 345 -2.86 36.24 6.25
CA MET A 345 -1.68 35.48 5.83
C MET A 345 -1.89 34.71 4.53
N LEU A 346 -3.06 34.07 4.35
CA LEU A 346 -3.37 33.33 3.13
C LEU A 346 -3.48 34.27 1.92
N LEU A 347 -4.17 35.40 2.08
CA LEU A 347 -4.26 36.44 1.05
C LEU A 347 -2.89 37.03 0.70
N ALA A 348 -2.07 37.38 1.69
CA ALA A 348 -0.74 37.91 1.45
C ALA A 348 0.16 36.90 0.71
N SER A 349 0.03 35.61 1.04
CA SER A 349 0.75 34.53 0.36
C SER A 349 0.27 34.34 -1.09
N ASP A 350 -1.03 34.37 -1.34
CA ASP A 350 -1.61 34.33 -2.70
C ASP A 350 -1.17 35.54 -3.54
N HIS A 351 -1.15 36.74 -2.96
CA HIS A 351 -0.61 37.93 -3.62
C HIS A 351 0.88 37.76 -3.98
N PHE A 352 1.70 37.29 -3.03
CA PHE A 352 3.13 37.07 -3.25
C PHE A 352 3.42 36.03 -4.35
N LEU A 353 2.74 34.88 -4.33
CA LEU A 353 2.92 33.82 -5.32
C LEU A 353 2.51 34.25 -6.74
N HIS A 354 1.58 35.19 -6.85
CA HIS A 354 1.13 35.78 -8.12
C HIS A 354 1.82 37.12 -8.44
N ALA A 355 3.01 37.38 -7.88
CA ALA A 355 3.84 38.57 -8.11
C ALA A 355 3.16 39.94 -7.80
N ARG A 356 2.08 39.94 -7.01
CA ARG A 356 1.39 41.12 -6.49
C ARG A 356 2.05 41.58 -5.18
N TYR A 357 3.33 41.90 -5.28
CA TYR A 357 4.21 42.10 -4.11
C TYR A 357 3.78 43.29 -3.24
N ARG A 358 3.19 44.34 -3.81
CA ARG A 358 2.72 45.52 -3.05
C ARG A 358 1.55 45.18 -2.15
N GLU A 359 0.59 44.44 -2.68
CA GLU A 359 -0.58 43.96 -1.95
C GLU A 359 -0.18 42.97 -0.85
N ALA A 360 0.78 42.07 -1.12
CA ALA A 360 1.36 41.18 -0.11
C ALA A 360 2.05 41.96 1.03
N ILE A 361 2.87 42.96 0.69
CA ILE A 361 3.54 43.83 1.68
C ILE A 361 2.52 44.60 2.52
N ALA A 362 1.44 45.12 1.92
CA ALA A 362 0.42 45.86 2.65
C ALA A 362 -0.28 44.99 3.71
N LEU A 363 -0.64 43.76 3.35
CA LEU A 363 -1.27 42.80 4.27
C LEU A 363 -0.31 42.33 5.38
N TRP A 364 0.96 42.06 5.06
CA TRP A 364 1.96 41.71 6.08
C TRP A 364 2.31 42.89 6.99
N GLN A 365 2.27 44.13 6.48
CA GLN A 365 2.47 45.33 7.31
C GLN A 365 1.29 45.52 8.27
N GLN A 366 0.04 45.36 7.80
CA GLN A 366 -1.14 45.36 8.69
C GLN A 366 -0.98 44.33 9.82
N LEU A 367 -0.55 43.11 9.48
CA LEU A 367 -0.28 42.04 10.47
C LEU A 367 0.88 42.35 11.43
N LEU A 368 1.82 43.21 11.07
CA LEU A 368 2.87 43.67 11.98
C LEU A 368 2.39 44.79 12.90
N ASP A 369 1.56 45.69 12.38
CA ASP A 369 1.04 46.87 13.09
C ASP A 369 -0.03 46.47 14.13
N GLU A 370 -0.81 45.42 13.87
CA GLU A 370 -1.67 44.80 14.89
C GLU A 370 -0.84 43.98 15.90
N GLU A 371 -0.91 44.33 17.20
CA GLU A 371 -0.16 43.65 18.28
C GLU A 371 -0.74 42.27 18.68
N ARG A 372 -0.93 41.36 17.72
CA ARG A 372 -1.46 40.01 17.96
C ARG A 372 -0.34 39.05 18.42
N PRO A 373 -0.46 38.37 19.58
CA PRO A 373 0.62 37.54 20.14
C PRO A 373 0.90 36.23 19.38
N ARG A 374 0.04 35.82 18.43
CA ARG A 374 0.23 34.59 17.62
C ARG A 374 1.17 34.77 16.40
N ILE A 375 1.69 35.98 16.18
CA ILE A 375 2.40 36.33 14.94
C ILE A 375 3.92 36.20 15.11
N ASN A 376 4.56 35.41 14.26
CA ASN A 376 6.02 35.43 14.12
C ASN A 376 6.46 36.69 13.34
N ARG A 377 6.64 37.80 14.08
CA ARG A 377 7.02 39.10 13.50
C ARG A 377 8.33 39.05 12.70
N ALA A 378 9.30 38.23 13.09
CA ALA A 378 10.56 38.08 12.36
C ALA A 378 10.34 37.47 10.96
N ALA A 379 9.49 36.45 10.84
CA ALA A 379 9.14 35.84 9.56
C ALA A 379 8.38 36.82 8.63
N LEU A 380 7.46 37.62 9.17
CA LEU A 380 6.77 38.67 8.41
C LEU A 380 7.73 39.74 7.89
N ILE A 381 8.66 40.22 8.72
CA ILE A 381 9.68 41.20 8.31
C ILE A 381 10.54 40.64 7.17
N GLN A 382 10.96 39.36 7.26
CA GLN A 382 11.70 38.69 6.21
C GLN A 382 10.87 38.55 4.91
N ALA A 383 9.59 38.22 5.01
CA ALA A 383 8.68 38.12 3.86
C ALA A 383 8.51 39.47 3.15
N ILE A 384 8.31 40.56 3.91
CA ILE A 384 8.24 41.93 3.38
C ILE A 384 9.55 42.33 2.69
N GLN A 385 10.72 42.06 3.30
CA GLN A 385 12.02 42.34 2.69
C GLN A 385 12.19 41.57 1.37
N THR A 386 11.78 40.30 1.35
CA THR A 386 11.82 39.45 0.16
C THR A 386 10.96 40.00 -0.97
N ALA A 387 9.70 40.39 -0.69
CA ALA A 387 8.80 40.99 -1.67
C ALA A 387 9.32 42.33 -2.23
N ARG A 388 9.92 43.19 -1.39
CA ARG A 388 10.56 44.44 -1.85
C ARG A 388 11.70 44.16 -2.84
N MET A 389 12.54 43.15 -2.57
CA MET A 389 13.62 42.75 -3.49
C MET A 389 13.10 42.19 -4.82
N MET A 390 11.89 41.62 -4.84
CA MET A 390 11.25 41.09 -6.04
C MET A 390 10.45 42.13 -6.86
N GLY A 391 10.43 43.40 -6.43
CA GLY A 391 9.79 44.50 -7.17
C GLY A 391 8.51 45.08 -6.55
N GLY A 392 8.25 44.83 -5.26
CA GLY A 392 7.19 45.49 -4.49
C GLY A 392 7.46 46.96 -4.20
#